data_AF-A0A1Y2VGD1-F1
#
_entry.id   AF-A0A1Y2VGD1-F1
#
_cell.length_a   1.000
_cell.length_b   1.000
_cell.length_c   1.000
_cell.angle_alpha   90.00
_cell.angle_beta   90.00
_cell.angle_gamma   90.00
#
_symmetry.space_group_name_H-M   'P 1'
#
loop_
_entity.id
_entity.type
_entity.pdbx_description
1 polymer ?
#
loop_
_entity_poly.entity_id
_entity_poly.type
_entity_poly.pdbx_seq_one_letter_code
_entity_poly.pdbx_strand_id
1 'polypeptide(L)'
;MSTYPTLAPLVFKRPWLHNLLKPVANWYTNAAGYRQLGLRADDLIVEEDEHVIKALKRLPPKEAYDRVYRLRRAFQASATHKLLPKNEWTKPEEDVPYLQPLIDQIHAEEKEKQALDSLTVIRSH
;
A
#
# COMPACT_ATOMS: atom_id res chain seq x y z
N MET A 1 3.18 5.80 -11.08
CA MET A 1 3.00 4.71 -12.08
C MET A 1 3.23 3.44 -11.29
N SER A 2 2.24 2.54 -11.20
CA SER A 2 2.29 1.44 -10.23
C SER A 2 3.52 0.56 -10.44
N THR A 3 4.17 0.19 -9.34
CA THR A 3 5.46 -0.48 -9.24
C THR A 3 5.41 -1.95 -9.68
N TYR A 4 4.21 -2.52 -9.69
CA TYR A 4 3.92 -3.87 -10.15
C TYR A 4 2.95 -3.81 -11.35
N PRO A 5 2.99 -4.80 -12.27
CA PRO A 5 2.02 -4.87 -13.35
C PRO A 5 0.61 -4.98 -12.77
N THR A 6 -0.22 -3.96 -13.03
CA THR A 6 -1.57 -3.88 -12.51
C THR A 6 -2.57 -3.50 -13.60
N LEU A 7 -3.74 -4.14 -13.55
CA LEU A 7 -4.87 -3.80 -14.40
C LEU A 7 -5.73 -2.69 -13.79
N ALA A 8 -5.44 -2.25 -12.56
CA ALA A 8 -6.27 -1.27 -11.85
C ALA A 8 -6.50 0.03 -12.64
N PRO A 9 -5.48 0.66 -13.29
CA PRO A 9 -5.72 1.84 -14.12
C PRO A 9 -6.68 1.60 -15.30
N LEU A 10 -6.64 0.40 -15.90
CA LEU A 10 -7.56 0.04 -16.99
C LEU A 10 -8.99 -0.17 -16.49
N VAL A 11 -9.14 -0.73 -15.29
CA VAL A 11 -10.43 -0.90 -14.61
C VAL A 11 -11.01 0.46 -14.23
N PHE A 12 -10.24 1.34 -13.58
CA PHE A 12 -10.71 2.65 -13.15
C PHE A 12 -11.08 3.59 -14.31
N LYS A 13 -10.42 3.45 -15.47
CA LYS A 13 -10.79 4.20 -16.69
C LYS A 13 -12.16 3.83 -17.28
N ARG A 14 -12.72 2.67 -16.94
CA ARG A 14 -13.97 2.14 -17.52
C ARG A 14 -15.03 2.00 -16.42
N PRO A 15 -16.00 2.93 -16.30
CA PRO A 15 -16.98 2.92 -15.20
C PRO A 15 -17.77 1.62 -15.05
N TRP A 16 -18.17 1.00 -16.18
CA TRP A 16 -18.91 -0.26 -16.15
C TRP A 16 -18.07 -1.41 -15.55
N LEU A 17 -16.78 -1.45 -15.85
CA LEU A 17 -15.87 -2.49 -15.38
C LEU A 17 -15.53 -2.27 -13.89
N HIS A 18 -15.33 -1.01 -13.49
CA HIS A 18 -15.20 -0.65 -12.08
C HIS A 18 -16.42 -1.08 -11.27
N ASN A 19 -17.63 -0.73 -11.72
CA ASN A 19 -18.86 -1.04 -11.00
C ASN A 19 -19.12 -2.55 -10.93
N LEU A 20 -18.73 -3.31 -11.95
CA LEU A 20 -18.80 -4.77 -11.95
C LEU A 20 -17.82 -5.40 -10.94
N LEU A 21 -16.58 -4.90 -10.89
CA LEU A 21 -15.52 -5.51 -10.07
C LEU A 21 -15.49 -5.00 -8.62
N LYS A 22 -16.04 -3.82 -8.33
CA LYS A 22 -15.97 -3.20 -7.00
C LYS A 22 -16.60 -4.07 -5.89
N PRO A 23 -17.77 -4.72 -6.07
CA PRO A 23 -18.33 -5.62 -5.07
C PRO A 23 -17.44 -6.83 -4.81
N VAL A 24 -16.84 -7.41 -5.86
CA VAL A 24 -15.91 -8.54 -5.76
C VAL A 24 -14.65 -8.13 -5.00
N ALA A 25 -14.09 -6.96 -5.31
CA ALA A 25 -12.95 -6.40 -4.59
C ALA A 25 -13.26 -6.18 -3.12
N ASN A 26 -14.41 -5.57 -2.79
CA ASN A 26 -14.83 -5.34 -1.41
C ASN A 26 -15.04 -6.66 -0.65
N TRP A 27 -15.65 -7.67 -1.28
CA TRP A 27 -15.79 -9.00 -0.70
C TRP A 27 -14.42 -9.63 -0.40
N TYR A 28 -13.50 -9.60 -1.36
CA TYR A 28 -12.14 -10.12 -1.21
C TYR A 28 -11.41 -9.43 -0.05
N THR A 29 -11.47 -8.10 0.02
CA THR A 29 -10.84 -7.32 1.09
C THR A 29 -11.37 -7.71 2.47
N ASN A 30 -12.68 -7.95 2.59
CA ASN A 30 -13.27 -8.40 3.86
C ASN A 30 -12.88 -9.86 4.19
N ALA A 31 -12.82 -10.73 3.18
CA ALA A 31 -12.43 -12.13 3.32
C ALA A 31 -10.94 -12.30 3.71
N ALA A 32 -10.08 -11.38 3.28
CA ALA A 32 -8.65 -11.37 3.63
C ALA A 32 -8.38 -11.21 5.14
N GLY A 33 -9.35 -10.73 5.92
CA GLY A 33 -9.34 -10.80 7.38
C GLY A 33 -8.38 -9.84 8.11
N TYR A 34 -7.45 -9.17 7.43
CA TYR A 34 -6.47 -8.28 8.07
C TYR A 34 -7.12 -7.13 8.87
N ARG A 35 -8.28 -6.63 8.42
CA ARG A 35 -9.06 -5.61 9.15
C ARG A 35 -9.55 -6.12 10.51
N GLN A 36 -9.81 -7.41 10.66
CA GLN A 36 -10.22 -8.04 11.92
C GLN A 36 -9.07 -8.14 12.93
N LEU A 37 -7.83 -8.04 12.44
CA LEU A 37 -6.61 -7.89 13.25
C LEU A 37 -6.24 -6.42 13.48
N GLY A 38 -7.06 -5.49 12.99
CA GLY A 38 -6.85 -4.05 13.17
C GLY A 38 -5.68 -3.50 12.35
N LEU A 39 -5.32 -4.19 11.25
CA LEU A 39 -4.32 -3.76 10.26
C LEU A 39 -4.97 -2.95 9.13
N ARG A 40 -4.15 -2.18 8.42
CA ARG A 40 -4.46 -1.59 7.11
C ARG A 40 -3.77 -2.39 6.00
N ALA A 41 -4.23 -2.27 4.75
CA ALA A 41 -3.66 -2.99 3.61
C ALA A 41 -2.15 -2.75 3.44
N ASP A 42 -1.72 -1.50 3.60
CA ASP A 42 -0.30 -1.09 3.51
C ASP A 42 0.58 -1.69 4.63
N ASP A 43 0.00 -2.16 5.74
CA ASP A 43 0.76 -2.86 6.79
C ASP A 43 1.19 -4.27 6.34
N LEU A 44 0.60 -4.80 5.26
CA LEU A 44 0.90 -6.13 4.70
C LEU A 44 2.00 -6.09 3.61
N ILE A 45 2.47 -4.90 3.24
CA ILE A 45 3.55 -4.75 2.27
C ILE A 45 4.85 -5.28 2.89
N VAL A 46 5.60 -6.06 2.11
CA VAL A 46 6.88 -6.66 2.51
C VAL A 46 7.89 -5.56 2.85
N GLU A 47 8.35 -5.53 4.10
CA GLU A 47 9.22 -4.45 4.61
C GLU A 47 10.69 -4.61 4.15
N GLU A 48 11.10 -5.79 3.70
CA GLU A 48 12.47 -6.10 3.29
C GLU A 48 12.86 -5.49 1.93
N ASP A 49 11.90 -4.93 1.18
CA ASP A 49 12.17 -4.21 -0.06
C ASP A 49 12.82 -2.84 0.21
N GLU A 50 13.88 -2.50 -0.52
CA GLU A 50 14.63 -1.26 -0.30
C GLU A 50 13.80 0.03 -0.46
N HIS A 51 12.83 0.03 -1.37
CA HIS A 51 11.93 1.17 -1.58
C HIS A 51 10.96 1.31 -0.42
N VAL A 52 10.47 0.19 0.11
CA VAL A 52 9.61 0.16 1.29
C VAL A 52 10.39 0.66 2.52
N ILE A 53 11.63 0.22 2.73
CA ILE A 53 12.50 0.72 3.80
C ILE A 53 12.71 2.24 3.68
N LYS A 54 12.97 2.75 2.47
CA LYS A 54 13.09 4.20 2.22
C LYS A 54 11.77 4.92 2.47
N ALA A 55 10.62 4.34 2.09
CA ALA A 55 9.29 4.92 2.31
C ALA A 55 8.96 4.99 3.81
N LEU A 56 9.27 3.94 4.58
CA LEU A 56 9.08 3.90 6.03
C LEU A 56 9.91 4.99 6.73
N LYS A 57 11.13 5.28 6.26
CA LYS A 57 11.95 6.39 6.77
C LYS A 57 11.37 7.78 6.47
N ARG A 58 10.54 7.92 5.44
CA ARG A 58 9.86 9.18 5.05
C ARG A 58 8.53 9.39 5.76
N LEU A 59 8.00 8.38 6.46
CA LEU A 59 6.72 8.51 7.15
C LEU A 59 6.75 9.60 8.23
N PRO A 60 5.67 10.38 8.39
CA PRO A 60 5.51 11.24 9.54
C PRO A 60 5.62 10.43 10.85
N PRO A 61 6.23 10.99 11.91
CA PRO A 61 6.44 10.27 13.17
C PRO A 61 5.16 9.66 13.78
N LYS A 62 4.02 10.36 13.63
CA LYS A 62 2.72 9.88 14.08
C LYS A 62 2.26 8.62 13.34
N GLU A 63 2.29 8.63 12.00
CA GLU A 63 1.90 7.46 11.20
C GLU A 63 2.83 6.28 11.42
N ALA A 64 4.13 6.54 11.60
CA ALA A 64 5.10 5.49 11.95
C ALA A 64 4.77 4.84 13.31
N TYR A 65 4.41 5.63 14.33
CA TYR A 65 3.98 5.12 15.63
C TYR A 65 2.67 4.33 15.53
N ASP A 66 1.66 4.89 14.86
CA ASP A 66 0.34 4.26 14.70
C ASP A 66 0.46 2.92 13.95
N ARG A 67 1.33 2.84 12.94
CA ARG A 67 1.69 1.61 12.24
C ARG A 67 2.27 0.56 13.18
N VAL A 68 3.30 0.92 13.96
CA VAL A 68 3.94 -0.01 14.91
C VAL A 68 2.93 -0.51 15.95
N TYR A 69 2.02 0.34 16.41
CA TYR A 69 0.94 -0.06 17.31
C TYR A 69 0.01 -1.10 16.67
N ARG A 70 -0.46 -0.88 15.42
CA ARG A 70 -1.30 -1.85 14.69
C ARG A 70 -0.61 -3.19 14.53
N LEU A 71 0.66 -3.20 14.11
CA LEU A 71 1.45 -4.42 13.95
C LEU A 71 1.59 -5.19 15.27
N ARG A 72 2.00 -4.54 16.36
CA ARG A 72 2.13 -5.18 17.67
C ARG A 72 0.83 -5.80 18.16
N ARG A 73 -0.29 -5.08 17.98
CA ARG A 73 -1.63 -5.57 18.33
C ARG A 73 -2.01 -6.79 17.48
N ALA A 74 -1.76 -6.76 16.18
CA ALA A 74 -2.02 -7.88 15.28
C ALA A 74 -1.15 -9.11 15.63
N PHE A 75 0.13 -8.92 15.95
CA PHE A 75 1.00 -10.01 16.43
C PHE A 75 0.47 -10.64 17.73
N GLN A 76 0.02 -9.83 18.68
CA GLN A 76 -0.57 -10.33 19.93
C GLN A 76 -1.87 -11.12 19.68
N ALA A 77 -2.74 -10.62 18.80
CA ALA A 77 -3.97 -11.29 18.39
C ALA A 77 -3.65 -12.64 17.72
N SER A 78 -2.67 -12.66 16.81
CA SER A 78 -2.19 -13.88 16.15
C SER A 78 -1.61 -14.89 17.14
N ALA A 79 -0.75 -14.45 18.06
CA ALA A 79 -0.10 -15.31 19.05
C ALA A 79 -1.11 -15.97 20.01
N THR A 80 -2.24 -15.30 20.27
CA THR A 80 -3.32 -15.83 21.11
C THR A 80 -4.40 -16.56 20.32
N HIS A 81 -4.26 -16.68 19.00
CA HIS A 81 -5.26 -17.22 18.07
C HIS A 81 -6.66 -16.60 18.27
N LYS A 82 -6.71 -15.29 18.54
CA LYS A 82 -7.95 -14.54 18.74
C LYS A 82 -8.02 -13.37 17.79
N LEU A 83 -9.22 -13.08 17.31
CA LEU A 83 -9.51 -11.83 16.61
C LEU A 83 -9.69 -10.70 17.60
N LEU A 84 -9.52 -9.46 17.13
CA LEU A 84 -9.86 -8.29 17.94
C LEU A 84 -11.38 -8.20 18.15
N PRO A 85 -11.84 -7.52 19.20
CA PRO A 85 -13.24 -7.10 19.32
C PRO A 85 -13.72 -6.34 18.07
N LYS A 86 -14.97 -6.53 17.65
CA LYS A 86 -15.52 -5.95 16.40
C LYS A 86 -15.41 -4.42 16.33
N ASN A 87 -15.45 -3.73 17.46
CA ASN A 87 -15.31 -2.28 17.56
C ASN A 87 -13.86 -1.80 17.31
N GLU A 88 -12.88 -2.70 17.35
CA GLU A 88 -11.47 -2.40 17.09
C GLU A 88 -11.01 -2.81 15.68
N TRP A 89 -11.92 -3.36 14.87
CA TRP A 89 -11.62 -3.70 13.48
C TRP A 89 -11.42 -2.43 12.67
N THR A 90 -10.42 -2.45 11.79
CA THR A 90 -10.17 -1.34 10.86
C THR A 90 -11.40 -1.16 9.98
N LYS A 91 -11.96 0.04 9.97
CA LYS A 91 -13.12 0.32 9.13
C LYS A 91 -12.71 0.51 7.66
N PRO A 92 -13.59 0.24 6.69
CA PRO A 92 -13.28 0.45 5.28
C PRO A 92 -12.80 1.88 4.95
N GLU A 93 -13.30 2.88 5.67
CA GLU A 93 -12.96 4.30 5.48
C GLU A 93 -11.59 4.65 6.06
N GLU A 94 -11.11 3.89 7.05
CA GLU A 94 -9.81 4.07 7.71
C GLU A 94 -8.69 3.31 6.98
N ASP A 95 -9.05 2.35 6.12
CA ASP A 95 -8.13 1.52 5.35
C ASP A 95 -7.67 2.23 4.08
N VAL A 96 -6.91 3.31 4.29
CA VAL A 96 -6.37 4.18 3.26
C VAL A 96 -4.88 3.89 3.01
N PRO A 97 -4.41 3.99 1.76
CA PRO A 97 -3.01 3.78 1.43
C PRO A 97 -2.16 4.95 1.95
N TYR A 98 -1.40 4.72 3.02
CA TYR A 98 -0.56 5.72 3.69
C TYR A 98 0.93 5.59 3.31
N LEU A 99 1.35 4.41 2.87
CA LEU A 99 2.73 4.08 2.50
C LEU A 99 2.91 3.99 0.98
N GLN A 100 1.91 3.44 0.27
CA GLN A 100 1.96 3.30 -1.19
C GLN A 100 2.29 4.62 -1.93
N PRO A 101 1.75 5.80 -1.55
CA PRO A 101 2.11 7.06 -2.22
C PRO A 101 3.59 7.41 -2.10
N LEU A 102 4.23 7.08 -0.96
CA LEU A 102 5.66 7.31 -0.74
C LEU A 102 6.51 6.34 -1.56
N ILE A 103 6.08 5.07 -1.65
CA ILE A 103 6.71 4.06 -2.51
C ILE A 103 6.67 4.53 -3.97
N ASP A 104 5.49 4.94 -4.46
CA ASP A 104 5.31 5.44 -5.83
C ASP A 104 6.21 6.66 -6.15
N GLN A 105 6.40 7.56 -5.17
CA GLN A 105 7.32 8.70 -5.31
C GLN A 105 8.77 8.25 -5.44
N ILE A 106 9.23 7.31 -4.59
CA ILE A 106 10.60 6.81 -4.62
C ILE A 106 10.92 6.13 -5.96
N HIS A 107 9.98 5.33 -6.50
CA HIS A 107 10.16 4.73 -7.82
C HIS A 107 10.16 5.75 -8.94
N ALA A 108 9.38 6.84 -8.83
CA ALA A 108 9.42 7.92 -9.80
C ALA A 108 10.79 8.64 -9.80
N GLU A 109 11.33 8.93 -8.61
CA GLU A 109 12.67 9.52 -8.44
C GLU A 109 13.76 8.61 -9.03
N GLU A 110 13.69 7.30 -8.79
CA GLU A 110 14.67 6.37 -9.33
C GLU A 110 14.58 6.26 -10.86
N LYS A 111 13.37 6.21 -11.41
CA LYS A 111 13.16 6.19 -12.86
C LYS A 111 13.67 7.47 -13.51
N GLU A 112 13.44 8.62 -12.89
CA GLU A 112 13.97 9.90 -13.34
C GLU A 112 15.50 9.88 -13.33
N LYS A 113 16.11 9.44 -12.23
CA LYS A 113 17.56 9.28 -12.13
C LYS A 113 18.11 8.40 -13.25
N GLN A 114 17.54 7.22 -13.47
CA GLN A 114 17.96 6.31 -14.54
C GLN A 114 17.81 6.93 -15.94
N ALA A 115 16.73 7.68 -16.18
CA ALA A 115 16.52 8.37 -17.45
C ALA A 115 17.55 9.48 -17.69
N LEU A 116 17.95 10.20 -16.63
CA LEU A 116 19.00 11.21 -16.71
C LEU A 116 20.39 10.58 -16.90
N ASP A 117 20.69 9.50 -16.18
CA ASP A 117 21.96 8.77 -16.28
C ASP A 117 22.17 8.15 -17.66
N SER A 118 21.09 7.80 -18.37
CA SER A 118 21.11 7.21 -19.72
C SER A 118 20.90 8.20 -20.86
N LEU A 119 20.86 9.51 -20.56
CA LEU A 119 20.54 10.54 -21.54
C LEU A 119 21.68 10.71 -22.56
N THR A 120 21.37 10.56 -23.85
CA THR A 120 22.32 10.78 -24.94
C THR A 120 22.06 12.14 -25.61
N VAL A 121 23.12 12.92 -25.83
CA VAL A 121 23.01 14.25 -26.45
C VAL A 121 23.11 14.10 -27.97
N ILE A 122 21.99 14.27 -28.68
CA ILE A 122 21.97 14.36 -30.14
C ILE A 122 22.21 15.83 -30.52
N ARG A 123 23.37 16.12 -31.11
CA ARG A 123 23.67 17.46 -31.66
C ARG A 123 23.11 17.55 -33.08
N SER A 124 22.17 18.46 -33.32
CA SER A 124 21.79 18.85 -34.69
C SER A 124 22.80 19.89 -35.20
N HIS A 125 23.44 19.59 -36.33
CA HIS A 125 24.31 20.51 -37.06
C HIS A 125 23.52 21.64 -37.72
#